data_AF-A0A925K5F3-F1
#
_entry.id   AF-A0A925K5F3-F1
#
_cell.length_a   1.000
_cell.length_b   1.000
_cell.length_c   1.000
_cell.angle_alpha   90.00
_cell.angle_beta   90.00
_cell.angle_gamma   90.00
#
_symmetry.space_group_name_H-M   'P 1'
#
loop_
_entity.id
_entity.type
_entity.pdbx_description
1 polymer ?
#
loop_
_entity_poly.entity_id
_entity_poly.type
_entity_poly.pdbx_seq_one_letter_code
_entity_poly.pdbx_strand_id
1 'polypeptide(L)'
;NWIGGDMASFDNSGNDMIFTGHHGNVDRVWEAWLAIDSAHQNPNQNDWREHTFYYTDAKGRPLDIKVKDLTNTEKLGYTFDDLNLNPVFCNPLLENDCPAMIESDQHTKVTATVTPNPGHKIFNNAASNKYVRGQLHFDRIELPYMPYCARVFFSYKDGDMYGAPNVQKYVGTFTILPIGKPYAGVLQKEVFFQIELDAGYANRLKNMEQVVVSLVPVALRNRSIPEDTIRLHSVKLQLNRS
;
A
#
# COMPACT_ATOMS: atom_id res chain seq x y z
N ASN A 1 -4.01 10.23 -8.00
CA ASN A 1 -4.12 10.98 -9.27
C ASN A 1 -5.53 11.20 -9.79
N TRP A 2 -6.53 11.30 -8.90
CA TRP A 2 -7.90 11.60 -9.31
C TRP A 2 -8.14 13.09 -9.60
N ILE A 3 -7.39 13.99 -8.93
CA ILE A 3 -7.52 15.45 -9.09
C ILE A 3 -6.83 15.94 -10.38
N GLY A 4 -5.66 15.41 -10.73
CA GLY A 4 -4.92 15.88 -11.91
C GLY A 4 -4.15 17.18 -11.65
N GLY A 5 -3.83 17.95 -12.70
CA GLY A 5 -3.14 19.24 -12.57
C GLY A 5 -1.82 19.15 -11.80
N ASP A 6 -1.55 20.17 -10.99
CA ASP A 6 -0.38 20.23 -10.12
C ASP A 6 -0.35 19.10 -9.09
N MET A 7 -1.52 18.67 -8.59
CA MET A 7 -1.67 17.52 -7.68
C MET A 7 -1.22 16.17 -8.27
N ALA A 8 -0.97 16.08 -9.57
CA ALA A 8 -0.54 14.84 -10.21
C ALA A 8 0.98 14.60 -10.18
N SER A 9 1.78 15.59 -9.74
CA SER A 9 3.23 15.52 -9.67
C SER A 9 3.74 15.91 -8.29
N PHE A 10 4.75 15.19 -7.78
CA PHE A 10 5.39 15.55 -6.51
C PHE A 10 6.04 16.93 -6.56
N ASP A 11 6.60 17.33 -7.71
CA ASP A 11 7.32 18.60 -7.86
C ASP A 11 6.38 19.82 -7.80
N ASN A 12 5.12 19.64 -8.21
CA ASN A 12 4.17 20.74 -8.36
C ASN A 12 3.02 20.69 -7.35
N SER A 13 2.78 19.54 -6.71
CA SER A 13 1.57 19.32 -5.89
C SER A 13 1.35 20.38 -4.83
N GLY A 14 2.41 20.91 -4.21
CA GLY A 14 2.32 21.99 -3.22
C GLY A 14 1.79 23.34 -3.75
N ASN A 15 1.71 23.53 -5.07
CA ASN A 15 1.15 24.75 -5.69
C ASN A 15 -0.39 24.76 -5.70
N ASP A 16 -1.03 23.60 -5.51
CA ASP A 16 -2.48 23.49 -5.43
C ASP A 16 -2.95 23.54 -3.96
N MET A 17 -3.84 24.47 -3.62
CA MET A 17 -4.35 24.60 -2.24
C MET A 17 -4.99 23.32 -1.70
N ILE A 18 -5.54 22.46 -2.56
CA ILE A 18 -6.13 21.19 -2.10
C ILE A 18 -5.08 20.22 -1.56
N PHE A 19 -3.80 20.41 -1.88
CA PHE A 19 -2.68 19.64 -1.34
C PHE A 19 -2.70 19.62 0.19
N THR A 20 -2.83 20.79 0.80
CA THR A 20 -2.84 20.93 2.26
C THR A 20 -4.06 20.25 2.88
N GLY A 21 -5.23 20.37 2.26
CA GLY A 21 -6.44 19.67 2.72
C GLY A 21 -6.33 18.15 2.59
N HIS A 22 -5.76 17.67 1.47
CA HIS A 22 -5.47 16.25 1.25
C HIS A 22 -4.52 15.71 2.32
N HIS A 23 -3.38 16.37 2.54
CA HIS A 23 -2.38 15.95 3.52
C HIS A 23 -2.85 16.12 4.97
N GLY A 24 -3.72 17.10 5.26
CA GLY A 24 -4.38 17.21 6.56
C GLY A 24 -5.26 16.00 6.87
N ASN A 25 -5.97 15.44 5.87
CA ASN A 25 -6.70 14.19 6.07
C ASN A 25 -5.77 12.95 6.09
N VAL A 26 -4.61 12.98 5.43
CA VAL A 26 -3.59 11.92 5.59
C VAL A 26 -3.03 11.91 7.02
N ASP A 27 -2.79 13.09 7.60
CA ASP A 27 -2.41 13.25 9.00
C ASP A 27 -3.50 12.73 9.95
N ARG A 28 -4.76 13.07 9.68
CA ARG A 28 -5.93 12.49 10.38
C ARG A 28 -5.96 10.97 10.35
N VAL A 29 -5.60 10.36 9.21
CA VAL A 29 -5.56 8.89 9.08
C VAL A 29 -4.50 8.29 10.01
N TRP A 30 -3.37 8.96 10.24
CA TRP A 30 -2.39 8.53 11.23
C TRP A 30 -3.00 8.53 12.64
N GLU A 31 -3.57 9.65 13.07
CA GLU A 31 -4.18 9.78 14.41
C GLU A 31 -5.30 8.75 14.62
N ALA A 32 -6.14 8.55 13.61
CA ALA A 32 -7.18 7.54 13.63
C ALA A 32 -6.60 6.12 13.73
N TRP A 33 -5.53 5.80 12.99
CA TRP A 33 -4.86 4.51 13.08
C TRP A 33 -4.35 4.22 14.49
N LEU A 34 -3.72 5.20 15.16
CA LEU A 34 -3.28 5.09 16.56
C LEU A 34 -4.46 4.88 17.53
N ALA A 35 -5.59 5.53 17.28
CA ALA A 35 -6.77 5.45 18.14
C ALA A 35 -7.55 4.13 18.01
N ILE A 36 -7.44 3.42 16.89
CA ILE A 36 -8.21 2.19 16.61
C ILE A 36 -7.79 1.02 17.51
N ASP A 37 -6.49 0.84 17.78
CA ASP A 37 -5.98 -0.28 18.57
C ASP A 37 -4.73 0.15 19.36
N SER A 38 -4.67 -0.20 20.64
CA SER A 38 -3.51 0.03 21.51
C SER A 38 -2.18 -0.60 21.01
N ALA A 39 -2.27 -1.60 20.13
CA ALA A 39 -1.12 -2.21 19.48
C ALA A 39 -0.56 -1.37 18.32
N HIS A 40 -1.32 -0.39 17.81
CA HIS A 40 -0.86 0.59 16.84
C HIS A 40 -0.03 1.66 17.54
N GLN A 41 1.29 1.58 17.35
CA GLN A 41 2.24 2.45 18.03
C GLN A 41 3.21 3.05 17.04
N ASN A 42 3.60 4.29 17.31
CA ASN A 42 4.67 4.95 16.58
C ASN A 42 5.98 4.15 16.69
N PRO A 43 6.84 4.19 15.65
CA PRO A 43 8.18 3.61 15.73
C PRO A 43 8.96 4.15 16.93
N ASN A 44 9.64 3.27 17.66
CA ASN A 44 10.38 3.62 18.86
C ASN A 44 11.90 3.72 18.62
N GLN A 45 12.36 3.43 17.41
CA GLN A 45 13.77 3.38 17.05
C GLN A 45 14.35 4.80 16.98
N ASN A 46 15.59 4.97 17.47
CA ASN A 46 16.22 6.29 17.58
C ASN A 46 16.51 6.93 16.22
N ASP A 47 16.84 6.13 15.21
CA ASP A 47 17.06 6.60 13.85
C ASP A 47 15.80 7.26 13.26
N TRP A 48 14.61 6.75 13.60
CA TRP A 48 13.34 7.39 13.27
C TRP A 48 13.04 8.59 14.17
N ARG A 49 13.08 8.40 15.49
CA ARG A 49 12.67 9.42 16.48
C ARG A 49 13.53 10.68 16.49
N GLU A 50 14.84 10.53 16.31
CA GLU A 50 15.81 11.62 16.32
C GLU A 50 16.10 12.16 14.90
N HIS A 51 15.46 11.60 13.87
CA HIS A 51 15.53 12.16 12.53
C HIS A 51 15.03 13.61 12.56
N THR A 52 15.80 14.51 11.94
CA THR A 52 15.58 15.96 12.00
C THR A 52 15.21 16.47 10.62
N PHE A 53 14.09 17.17 10.54
CA PHE A 53 13.65 17.92 9.38
C PHE A 53 13.95 19.41 9.57
N TYR A 54 14.19 20.11 8.47
CA TYR A 54 14.56 21.52 8.46
C TYR A 54 13.44 22.33 7.80
N TYR A 55 12.91 23.30 8.52
CA TYR A 55 11.82 24.17 8.10
C TYR A 55 12.18 25.64 8.27
N THR A 56 11.33 26.49 7.69
CA THR A 56 11.35 27.93 7.92
C THR A 56 10.02 28.31 8.56
N ASP A 57 10.06 28.99 9.70
CA ASP A 57 8.84 29.43 10.36
C ASP A 57 8.16 30.60 9.62
N ALA A 58 6.97 31.00 10.09
CA ALA A 58 6.21 32.11 9.49
C ALA A 58 6.93 33.47 9.52
N LYS A 59 8.03 33.61 10.28
CA LYS A 59 8.88 34.82 10.36
C LYS A 59 10.18 34.69 9.56
N GLY A 60 10.35 33.61 8.79
CA GLY A 60 11.55 33.39 7.99
C GLY A 60 12.73 32.81 8.78
N ARG A 61 12.52 32.33 10.01
CA ARG A 61 13.60 31.78 10.85
C ARG A 61 13.76 30.28 10.60
N PRO A 62 15.00 29.77 10.45
CA PRO A 62 15.25 28.34 10.39
C PRO A 62 14.77 27.64 11.66
N LEU A 63 14.18 26.46 11.49
CA LEU A 63 13.68 25.62 12.56
C LEU A 63 14.03 24.17 12.27
N ASP A 64 14.72 23.55 13.21
CA ASP A 64 15.07 22.13 13.17
C ASP A 64 14.07 21.38 14.04
N ILE A 65 13.35 20.41 13.48
CA ILE A 65 12.32 19.66 14.21
C ILE A 65 12.63 18.17 14.12
N LYS A 66 12.61 17.50 15.26
CA LYS A 66 12.76 16.04 15.31
C LYS A 66 11.41 15.36 15.16
N VAL A 67 11.39 14.19 14.53
CA VAL A 67 10.17 13.39 14.36
C VAL A 67 9.45 13.17 15.70
N LYS A 68 10.17 12.84 16.76
CA LYS A 68 9.57 12.61 18.09
C LYS A 68 8.79 13.79 18.67
N ASP A 69 9.07 15.01 18.20
CA ASP A 69 8.40 16.23 18.65
C ASP A 69 7.13 16.50 17.83
N LEU A 70 6.88 15.73 16.76
CA LEU A 70 5.74 15.85 15.86
C LEU A 70 4.65 14.77 16.09
N THR A 71 4.89 13.79 16.96
CA THR A 71 4.02 12.60 17.09
C THR A 71 2.85 12.75 18.06
N ASN A 72 2.58 13.97 18.53
CA ASN A 72 1.47 14.27 19.42
C ASN A 72 0.82 15.57 18.99
N THR A 73 -0.32 15.45 18.31
CA THR A 73 -1.07 16.56 17.71
C THR A 73 -1.57 17.56 18.76
N GLU A 74 -2.00 17.10 19.93
CA GLU A 74 -2.42 17.96 21.06
C GLU A 74 -1.29 18.90 21.52
N LYS A 75 -0.05 18.39 21.64
CA LYS A 75 1.13 19.19 21.99
C LYS A 75 1.51 20.18 20.89
N LEU A 76 1.18 19.86 19.64
CA LEU A 76 1.31 20.76 18.50
C LEU A 76 0.17 21.80 18.44
N GLY A 77 -0.86 21.65 19.28
CA GLY A 77 -1.95 22.60 19.44
C GLY A 77 -3.15 22.36 18.52
N TYR A 78 -3.32 21.14 17.99
CA TYR A 78 -4.48 20.78 17.16
C TYR A 78 -4.96 19.36 17.43
N THR A 79 -6.22 19.09 17.08
CA THR A 79 -6.83 17.75 17.10
C THR A 79 -7.80 17.62 15.92
N PHE A 80 -8.28 16.40 15.66
CA PHE A 80 -9.31 16.13 14.66
C PHE A 80 -10.65 15.85 15.34
N ASP A 81 -11.73 16.45 14.82
CA ASP A 81 -13.08 16.33 15.39
C ASP A 81 -13.63 14.89 15.35
N ASP A 82 -13.26 14.13 14.33
CA ASP A 82 -13.72 12.75 14.13
C ASP A 82 -12.55 11.87 13.69
N LEU A 83 -12.36 10.72 14.34
CA LEU A 83 -11.34 9.74 13.98
C LEU A 83 -11.94 8.45 13.38
N ASN A 84 -13.25 8.38 13.20
CA ASN A 84 -13.89 7.24 12.56
C ASN A 84 -13.56 7.23 11.06
N LEU A 85 -12.86 6.19 10.62
CA LEU A 85 -12.54 5.96 9.21
C LEU A 85 -13.40 4.87 8.58
N ASN A 86 -14.32 4.25 9.33
CA ASN A 86 -15.09 3.12 8.83
C ASN A 86 -16.01 3.57 7.68
N PRO A 87 -15.80 3.04 6.46
CA PRO A 87 -16.63 3.42 5.34
C PRO A 87 -18.00 2.74 5.46
N VAL A 88 -19.06 3.49 5.17
CA VAL A 88 -20.44 2.95 5.10
C VAL A 88 -20.75 2.28 3.76
N PHE A 89 -19.83 2.35 2.79
CA PHE A 89 -19.90 1.74 1.47
C PHE A 89 -18.51 1.25 1.06
N CYS A 90 -18.43 0.17 0.27
CA CYS A 90 -17.16 -0.41 -0.18
C CYS A 90 -16.22 -0.78 0.98
N ASN A 91 -16.75 -1.46 2.00
CA ASN A 91 -15.97 -1.90 3.15
C ASN A 91 -15.08 -3.09 2.77
N PRO A 92 -13.75 -2.93 2.70
CA PRO A 92 -12.85 -3.99 2.23
C PRO A 92 -12.76 -5.19 3.21
N LEU A 93 -13.37 -5.09 4.40
CA LEU A 93 -13.48 -6.20 5.34
C LEU A 93 -14.70 -7.10 5.06
N LEU A 94 -15.61 -6.68 4.19
CA LEU A 94 -16.78 -7.45 3.77
C LEU A 94 -16.55 -8.02 2.37
N GLU A 95 -16.60 -9.35 2.24
CA GLU A 95 -16.32 -10.02 0.96
C GLU A 95 -17.22 -9.54 -0.18
N ASN A 96 -18.49 -9.24 0.12
CA ASN A 96 -19.45 -8.76 -0.86
C ASN A 96 -19.14 -7.35 -1.40
N ASP A 97 -18.35 -6.57 -0.66
CA ASP A 97 -17.93 -5.22 -1.05
C ASP A 97 -16.58 -5.24 -1.79
N CYS A 98 -15.87 -6.37 -1.78
CA CYS A 98 -14.61 -6.53 -2.51
C CYS A 98 -14.87 -6.61 -4.03
N PRO A 99 -14.02 -5.98 -4.87
CA PRO A 99 -14.19 -6.04 -6.31
C PRO A 99 -13.97 -7.47 -6.83
N ALA A 100 -14.83 -7.92 -7.73
CA ALA A 100 -14.57 -9.12 -8.51
C ALA A 100 -13.44 -8.89 -9.52
N MET A 101 -12.68 -9.94 -9.82
CA MET A 101 -11.70 -9.90 -10.90
C MET A 101 -12.43 -9.96 -12.23
N ILE A 102 -12.16 -8.99 -13.10
CA ILE A 102 -12.64 -8.99 -14.49
C ILE A 102 -11.40 -9.22 -15.36
N GLU A 103 -11.40 -10.32 -16.11
CA GLU A 103 -10.33 -10.64 -17.05
C GLU A 103 -10.24 -9.55 -18.13
N SER A 104 -9.02 -9.15 -18.47
CA SER A 104 -8.72 -8.11 -19.47
C SER A 104 -7.34 -8.36 -20.04
N ASP A 105 -7.14 -8.10 -21.33
CA ASP A 105 -5.85 -8.24 -21.99
C ASP A 105 -4.76 -7.31 -21.41
N GLN A 106 -5.16 -6.30 -20.63
CA GLN A 106 -4.28 -5.33 -20.00
C GLN A 106 -3.86 -5.69 -18.56
N HIS A 107 -4.19 -6.89 -18.07
CA HIS A 107 -3.73 -7.30 -16.74
C HIS A 107 -2.36 -8.00 -16.75
N THR A 108 -1.55 -7.73 -15.73
CA THR A 108 -0.30 -8.45 -15.53
C THR A 108 -0.57 -9.69 -14.69
N LYS A 109 -0.18 -10.87 -15.17
CA LYS A 109 -0.17 -12.11 -14.40
C LYS A 109 1.26 -12.57 -14.15
N VAL A 110 1.56 -12.95 -12.92
CA VAL A 110 2.87 -13.48 -12.54
C VAL A 110 2.70 -14.57 -11.49
N THR A 111 3.47 -15.64 -11.60
CA THR A 111 3.52 -16.67 -10.57
C THR A 111 4.46 -16.22 -9.46
N ALA A 112 3.93 -16.09 -8.24
CA ALA A 112 4.70 -15.78 -7.06
C ALA A 112 5.02 -17.06 -6.27
N THR A 113 6.30 -17.24 -5.92
CA THR A 113 6.70 -18.30 -4.98
C THR A 113 6.26 -17.92 -3.58
N VAL A 114 5.60 -18.82 -2.88
CA VAL A 114 5.24 -18.61 -1.47
C VAL A 114 6.43 -18.99 -0.60
N THR A 115 6.81 -18.08 0.29
CA THR A 115 7.94 -18.27 1.20
C THR A 115 7.62 -17.76 2.61
N PRO A 116 8.26 -18.28 3.66
CA PRO A 116 8.19 -17.66 4.98
C PRO A 116 8.75 -16.24 4.93
N ASN A 117 8.19 -15.32 5.73
CA ASN A 117 8.74 -13.97 5.88
C ASN A 117 10.20 -14.06 6.38
N PRO A 118 11.17 -13.38 5.74
CA PRO A 118 12.58 -13.37 6.14
C PRO A 118 12.86 -12.70 7.51
N GLY A 119 11.83 -12.19 8.21
CA GLY A 119 11.98 -11.69 9.57
C GLY A 119 12.33 -10.20 9.66
N HIS A 120 11.91 -9.40 8.68
CA HIS A 120 12.07 -7.95 8.77
C HIS A 120 11.27 -7.38 9.96
N LYS A 121 11.92 -6.52 10.76
CA LYS A 121 11.38 -5.99 12.03
C LYS A 121 10.10 -5.15 11.89
N ILE A 122 9.75 -4.70 10.68
CA ILE A 122 8.56 -3.90 10.40
C ILE A 122 7.25 -4.71 10.58
N PHE A 123 7.34 -6.04 10.74
CA PHE A 123 6.17 -6.94 10.66
C PHE A 123 5.78 -7.68 11.94
N ASN A 124 6.48 -7.48 13.06
CA ASN A 124 6.31 -8.32 14.25
C ASN A 124 5.30 -7.79 15.29
N ASN A 125 4.75 -6.58 15.11
CA ASN A 125 3.77 -6.03 16.06
C ASN A 125 2.37 -6.06 15.48
N ALA A 126 1.50 -6.85 16.13
CA ALA A 126 0.06 -7.01 15.89
C ALA A 126 -0.34 -7.94 14.73
N ALA A 127 -0.12 -9.25 14.88
CA ALA A 127 -1.04 -10.22 14.31
C ALA A 127 -2.09 -10.50 15.39
N SER A 128 -3.28 -9.92 15.25
CA SER A 128 -4.44 -10.51 15.94
C SER A 128 -4.60 -11.95 15.43
N ASN A 129 -5.18 -12.86 16.22
CA ASN A 129 -5.44 -14.25 15.78
C ASN A 129 -6.29 -14.34 14.49
N LYS A 130 -6.85 -13.22 14.03
CA LYS A 130 -7.70 -13.10 12.86
C LYS A 130 -6.93 -12.79 11.57
N TYR A 131 -5.77 -12.13 11.64
CA TYR A 131 -5.07 -11.67 10.43
C TYR A 131 -3.58 -12.05 10.44
N VAL A 132 -3.08 -12.44 9.27
CA VAL A 132 -1.67 -12.73 9.00
C VAL A 132 -1.14 -11.67 8.04
N ARG A 133 -0.06 -11.00 8.45
CA ARG A 133 0.68 -10.09 7.58
C ARG A 133 1.48 -10.84 6.55
N GLY A 134 1.44 -10.33 5.33
CA GLY A 134 2.27 -10.75 4.22
C GLY A 134 2.86 -9.58 3.47
N GLN A 135 3.80 -9.87 2.59
CA GLN A 135 4.27 -8.91 1.60
C GLN A 135 4.46 -9.59 0.25
N LEU A 136 4.06 -8.90 -0.80
CA LEU A 136 4.55 -9.18 -2.15
C LEU A 136 5.82 -8.39 -2.34
N HIS A 137 6.93 -9.10 -2.49
CA HIS A 137 8.21 -8.52 -2.88
C HIS A 137 8.35 -8.66 -4.40
N PHE A 138 8.43 -7.51 -5.07
CA PHE A 138 8.72 -7.43 -6.51
C PHE A 138 10.20 -7.11 -6.72
N ASP A 139 10.97 -8.09 -7.24
CA ASP A 139 12.35 -7.86 -7.67
C ASP A 139 12.30 -7.23 -9.07
N ARG A 140 12.70 -5.96 -9.14
CA ARG A 140 12.68 -5.11 -10.34
C ARG A 140 11.29 -4.95 -10.94
N ILE A 141 10.78 -3.73 -10.84
CA ILE A 141 9.56 -3.32 -11.53
C ILE A 141 9.95 -2.27 -12.57
N GLU A 142 9.58 -2.52 -13.83
CA GLU A 142 9.52 -1.47 -14.85
C GLU A 142 8.20 -0.74 -14.70
N LEU A 143 8.27 0.52 -14.24
CA LEU A 143 7.09 1.33 -14.06
C LEU A 143 6.67 1.98 -15.37
N PRO A 144 5.37 2.09 -15.62
CA PRO A 144 4.89 2.94 -16.71
C PRO A 144 5.29 4.40 -16.46
N TYR A 145 5.48 5.13 -17.56
CA TYR A 145 5.74 6.57 -17.52
C TYR A 145 4.58 7.36 -16.88
N MET A 146 3.37 6.80 -16.97
CA MET A 146 2.17 7.36 -16.38
C MET A 146 1.89 6.75 -15.00
N PRO A 147 1.22 7.50 -14.10
CA PRO A 147 0.63 6.99 -12.87
C PRO A 147 -0.14 5.68 -13.09
N TYR A 148 0.13 4.69 -12.26
CA TYR A 148 -0.44 3.35 -12.38
C TYR A 148 -1.25 2.98 -11.14
N CYS A 149 -2.42 2.37 -11.37
CA CYS A 149 -3.29 1.84 -10.33
C CYS A 149 -3.83 0.50 -10.81
N ALA A 150 -3.71 -0.52 -9.97
CA ALA A 150 -4.22 -1.85 -10.25
C ALA A 150 -4.79 -2.51 -8.99
N ARG A 151 -5.88 -3.25 -9.17
CA ARG A 151 -6.39 -4.19 -8.18
C ARG A 151 -5.55 -5.45 -8.22
N VAL A 152 -5.12 -5.91 -7.05
CA VAL A 152 -4.28 -7.09 -6.91
C VAL A 152 -5.14 -8.27 -6.48
N PHE A 153 -5.01 -9.38 -7.18
CA PHE A 153 -5.71 -10.63 -6.90
C PHE A 153 -4.74 -11.77 -6.73
N PHE A 154 -5.03 -12.66 -5.79
CA PHE A 154 -4.41 -13.98 -5.71
C PHE A 154 -5.35 -15.01 -6.30
N SER A 155 -4.81 -15.84 -7.18
CA SER A 155 -5.53 -16.95 -7.80
C SER A 155 -4.82 -18.28 -7.55
N TYR A 156 -5.58 -19.29 -7.18
CA TYR A 156 -5.09 -20.66 -7.00
C TYR A 156 -6.21 -21.68 -7.22
N LYS A 157 -5.82 -22.94 -7.37
CA LYS A 157 -6.75 -24.07 -7.41
C LYS A 157 -6.93 -24.63 -6.01
N ASP A 158 -8.17 -24.65 -5.51
CA ASP A 158 -8.47 -25.22 -4.18
C ASP A 158 -8.53 -26.76 -4.29
N GLY A 159 -7.35 -27.37 -4.35
CA GLY A 159 -7.13 -28.82 -4.50
C GLY A 159 -6.26 -29.19 -5.70
N ASP A 160 -5.59 -30.34 -5.61
CA ASP A 160 -4.59 -30.80 -6.60
C ASP A 160 -5.20 -31.57 -7.78
N MET A 161 -6.52 -31.76 -7.77
CA MET A 161 -7.25 -32.60 -8.74
C MET A 161 -7.79 -31.80 -9.93
N TYR A 162 -7.85 -32.45 -11.09
CA TYR A 162 -8.47 -31.88 -12.29
C TYR A 162 -9.94 -31.54 -12.01
N GLY A 163 -10.31 -30.26 -12.18
CA GLY A 163 -11.65 -29.74 -11.87
C GLY A 163 -11.76 -28.95 -10.56
N ALA A 164 -10.67 -28.81 -9.80
CA ALA A 164 -10.64 -27.96 -8.60
C ALA A 164 -11.13 -26.52 -8.92
N PRO A 165 -11.96 -25.92 -8.05
CA PRO A 165 -12.49 -24.59 -8.28
C PRO A 165 -11.36 -23.57 -8.30
N ASN A 166 -11.46 -22.63 -9.24
CA ASN A 166 -10.51 -21.52 -9.29
C ASN A 166 -10.92 -20.51 -8.21
N VAL A 167 -10.07 -20.33 -7.21
CA VAL A 167 -10.25 -19.26 -6.21
C VAL A 167 -9.56 -18.03 -6.75
N GLN A 168 -10.25 -16.89 -6.69
CA GLN A 168 -9.72 -15.57 -7.03
C GLN A 168 -10.14 -14.61 -5.93
N LYS A 169 -9.16 -14.01 -5.24
CA LYS A 169 -9.38 -13.17 -4.07
C LYS A 169 -8.68 -11.84 -4.24
N TYR A 170 -9.44 -10.76 -4.10
CA TYR A 170 -8.88 -9.42 -3.99
C TYR A 170 -8.07 -9.29 -2.70
N VAL A 171 -6.85 -8.76 -2.78
CA VAL A 171 -5.95 -8.59 -1.62
C VAL A 171 -5.54 -7.13 -1.38
N GLY A 172 -5.91 -6.23 -2.28
CA GLY A 172 -5.62 -4.81 -2.14
C GLY A 172 -5.42 -4.11 -3.47
N THR A 173 -5.18 -2.80 -3.41
CA THR A 173 -4.93 -1.98 -4.59
C THR A 173 -3.50 -1.46 -4.53
N PHE A 174 -2.75 -1.68 -5.61
CA PHE A 174 -1.42 -1.15 -5.82
C PHE A 174 -1.53 0.15 -6.63
N THR A 175 -1.01 1.25 -6.09
CA THR A 175 -0.94 2.53 -6.80
C THR A 175 0.47 3.08 -6.71
N ILE A 176 0.96 3.63 -7.81
CA ILE A 176 2.26 4.28 -7.85
C ILE A 176 2.24 5.51 -8.74
N LEU A 177 2.84 6.58 -8.23
CA LEU A 177 3.12 7.80 -8.98
C LEU A 177 4.58 7.77 -9.43
N PRO A 178 4.86 7.96 -10.73
CA PRO A 178 6.23 8.01 -11.21
C PRO A 178 6.97 9.18 -10.56
N ILE A 179 8.13 8.90 -9.97
CA ILE A 179 9.03 9.94 -9.45
C ILE A 179 9.89 10.40 -10.63
N GLY A 180 9.83 11.70 -10.94
CA GLY A 180 10.32 12.32 -12.17
C GLY A 180 11.83 12.24 -12.41
N LYS A 181 12.32 11.06 -12.82
CA LYS A 181 13.53 10.98 -13.65
C LYS A 181 13.18 10.32 -14.98
N PRO A 182 13.06 11.11 -16.07
CA PRO A 182 12.67 10.64 -17.41
C PRO A 182 13.55 9.51 -17.98
N TYR A 183 14.70 9.22 -17.37
CA TYR A 183 15.72 8.31 -17.89
C TYR A 183 15.99 7.07 -17.02
N ALA A 184 15.25 6.83 -15.93
CA ALA A 184 15.58 5.71 -15.06
C ALA A 184 14.92 4.38 -15.47
N GLY A 185 13.74 4.38 -16.11
CA GLY A 185 13.04 3.22 -16.70
C GLY A 185 12.72 2.02 -15.79
N VAL A 186 13.37 1.95 -14.63
CA VAL A 186 13.40 0.86 -13.68
C VAL A 186 13.46 1.51 -12.31
N LEU A 187 12.57 1.13 -11.40
CA LEU A 187 12.82 1.44 -10.00
C LEU A 187 14.09 0.68 -9.58
N GLN A 188 15.16 1.41 -9.26
CA GLN A 188 16.39 0.82 -8.71
C GLN A 188 16.22 0.25 -7.29
N LYS A 189 14.99 0.23 -6.76
CA LYS A 189 14.67 -0.18 -5.40
C LYS A 189 13.59 -1.25 -5.44
N GLU A 190 13.76 -2.28 -4.62
CA GLU A 190 12.76 -3.29 -4.34
C GLU A 190 11.45 -2.61 -3.90
N VAL A 191 10.33 -3.09 -4.44
CA VAL A 191 8.99 -2.65 -4.03
C VAL A 191 8.37 -3.74 -3.19
N PHE A 192 7.89 -3.36 -2.02
CA PHE A 192 7.15 -4.23 -1.11
C PHE A 192 5.70 -3.75 -1.05
N PHE A 193 4.77 -4.60 -1.46
CA PHE A 193 3.35 -4.39 -1.24
C PHE A 193 2.92 -5.20 -0.03
N GLN A 194 2.76 -4.51 1.10
CA GLN A 194 2.35 -5.12 2.36
C GLN A 194 0.85 -5.35 2.38
N ILE A 195 0.43 -6.51 2.86
CA ILE A 195 -0.97 -6.94 2.88
C ILE A 195 -1.30 -7.60 4.21
N GLU A 196 -2.56 -7.48 4.62
CA GLU A 196 -3.14 -8.25 5.71
C GLU A 196 -4.18 -9.21 5.15
N LEU A 197 -4.04 -10.49 5.50
CA LEU A 197 -4.88 -11.57 5.02
C LEU A 197 -5.59 -12.21 6.20
N ASP A 198 -6.84 -12.66 6.03
CA ASP A 198 -7.50 -13.52 7.01
C ASP A 198 -6.62 -14.74 7.34
N ALA A 199 -6.56 -15.13 8.60
CA ALA A 199 -5.67 -16.19 9.07
C ALA A 199 -5.97 -17.54 8.42
N GLY A 200 -7.23 -17.88 8.20
CA GLY A 200 -7.63 -19.11 7.50
C GLY A 200 -7.18 -19.09 6.05
N TYR A 201 -7.35 -17.95 5.38
CA TYR A 201 -6.89 -17.75 4.00
C TYR A 201 -5.36 -17.82 3.88
N ALA A 202 -4.63 -17.11 4.74
CA ALA A 202 -3.17 -17.13 4.74
C ALA A 202 -2.60 -18.53 5.03
N ASN A 203 -3.22 -19.30 5.93
CA ASN A 203 -2.79 -20.66 6.23
C ASN A 203 -2.96 -21.60 5.04
N ARG A 204 -3.98 -21.39 4.19
CA ARG A 204 -4.09 -22.13 2.92
C ARG A 204 -2.94 -21.78 1.98
N LEU A 205 -2.65 -20.47 1.80
CA LEU A 205 -1.57 -20.02 0.92
C LEU A 205 -0.19 -20.56 1.37
N LYS A 206 0.06 -20.65 2.68
CA LYS A 206 1.33 -21.19 3.23
C LYS A 206 1.62 -22.63 2.80
N ASN A 207 0.59 -23.42 2.52
CA ASN A 207 0.74 -24.80 2.07
C ASN A 207 0.93 -24.92 0.55
N MET A 208 0.85 -23.81 -0.17
CA MET A 208 1.06 -23.77 -1.62
C MET A 208 2.52 -23.45 -1.92
N GLU A 209 3.10 -24.08 -2.94
CA GLU A 209 4.43 -23.69 -3.43
C GLU A 209 4.37 -22.36 -4.19
N GLN A 210 3.27 -22.14 -4.92
CA GLN A 210 3.10 -21.02 -5.84
C GLN A 210 1.66 -20.52 -5.84
N VAL A 211 1.49 -19.22 -6.07
CA VAL A 211 0.20 -18.57 -6.29
C VAL A 211 0.28 -17.67 -7.51
N VAL A 212 -0.82 -17.53 -8.26
CA VAL A 212 -0.87 -16.58 -9.36
C VAL A 212 -1.27 -15.22 -8.81
N VAL A 213 -0.46 -14.22 -9.06
CA VAL A 213 -0.73 -12.82 -8.72
C VAL A 213 -1.16 -12.10 -9.99
N SER A 214 -2.36 -11.51 -9.97
CA SER A 214 -2.89 -10.72 -11.06
C SER A 214 -2.99 -9.25 -10.65
N LEU A 215 -2.39 -8.34 -11.42
CA LEU A 215 -2.57 -6.90 -11.30
C LEU A 215 -3.51 -6.45 -12.42
N VAL A 216 -4.75 -6.15 -12.08
CA VAL A 216 -5.79 -5.71 -13.02
C VAL A 216 -5.87 -4.18 -12.97
N PRO A 217 -5.46 -3.46 -14.01
CA PRO A 217 -5.47 -2.00 -14.01
C PRO A 217 -6.87 -1.44 -13.78
N VAL A 218 -6.94 -0.31 -13.09
CA VAL A 218 -8.16 0.45 -12.91
C VAL A 218 -8.05 1.73 -13.73
N ALA A 219 -9.06 1.98 -14.57
CA ALA A 219 -9.17 3.24 -15.28
C ALA A 219 -9.26 4.40 -14.26
N LEU A 220 -8.31 5.33 -14.33
CA LEU A 220 -8.40 6.57 -13.59
C LEU A 220 -9.35 7.51 -14.35
N ARG A 221 -10.20 8.26 -13.64
CA ARG A 221 -11.14 9.19 -14.28
C ARG A 221 -10.40 10.12 -15.27
N ASN A 222 -10.94 10.24 -16.48
CA ASN A 222 -10.38 11.01 -17.59
C ASN A 222 -8.99 10.55 -18.07
N ARG A 223 -8.60 9.30 -17.80
CA ARG A 223 -7.39 8.69 -18.35
C ARG A 223 -7.70 7.32 -18.90
N SER A 224 -7.19 7.03 -20.09
CA SER A 224 -7.14 5.65 -20.57
C SER A 224 -6.29 4.82 -19.60
N ILE A 225 -6.67 3.56 -19.40
CA ILE A 225 -5.78 2.58 -18.79
C ILE A 225 -4.48 2.59 -19.63
N PRO A 226 -3.29 2.67 -19.00
CA PRO A 226 -2.05 2.55 -19.76
C PRO A 226 -2.11 1.28 -20.61
N GLU A 227 -1.88 1.40 -21.92
CA GLU A 227 -1.85 0.24 -22.82
C GLU A 227 -0.74 -0.74 -22.42
N ASP A 228 0.32 -0.20 -21.83
CA ASP A 228 1.43 -0.95 -21.29
C ASP A 228 1.10 -1.54 -19.91
N THR A 229 1.22 -2.87 -19.83
CA THR A 229 1.16 -3.61 -18.57
C THR A 229 2.42 -3.35 -17.74
N ILE A 230 2.28 -3.39 -16.40
CA ILE A 230 3.45 -3.36 -15.52
C ILE A 230 4.25 -4.64 -15.72
N ARG A 231 5.55 -4.53 -15.97
CA ARG A 231 6.41 -5.70 -16.15
C ARG A 231 7.03 -6.10 -14.83
N LEU A 232 6.70 -7.31 -14.39
CA LEU A 232 7.16 -7.90 -13.15
C LEU A 232 8.15 -9.01 -13.49
N HIS A 233 9.39 -8.94 -13.00
CA HIS A 233 10.39 -9.97 -13.29
C HIS A 233 10.26 -11.18 -12.37
N SER A 234 10.35 -10.97 -11.05
CA SER A 234 10.06 -12.03 -10.08
C SER A 234 9.28 -11.49 -8.89
N VAL A 235 8.36 -12.30 -8.39
CA VAL A 235 7.49 -11.95 -7.26
C VAL A 235 7.58 -13.04 -6.22
N LYS A 236 7.73 -12.65 -4.96
CA LYS A 236 7.68 -13.54 -3.81
C LYS A 236 6.54 -13.12 -2.91
N LEU A 237 5.66 -14.06 -2.57
CA LEU A 237 4.70 -13.88 -1.50
C LEU A 237 5.35 -14.36 -0.20
N GLN A 238 5.61 -13.43 0.71
CA GLN A 238 6.24 -13.69 1.99
C GLN A 238 5.21 -13.57 3.10
N LEU A 239 4.96 -14.64 3.85
CA LEU A 239 3.93 -14.69 4.91
C LEU A 239 4.58 -14.88 6.28
N ASN A 240 4.08 -14.15 7.30
CA ASN A 240 4.50 -14.37 8.68
C ASN A 240 4.21 -15.81 9.12
N ARG A 241 5.11 -16.37 9.93
CA ARG A 241 4.82 -17.63 10.65
C ARG A 241 3.68 -17.36 11.63
N SER A 242 2.74 -18.31 11.71
CA SER A 242 1.70 -18.33 12.75
C SER A 242 2.33 -18.51 14.12
#